data_AF-A0A6A5EB28-F1
#
_entry.id   AF-A0A6A5EB28-F1
#
_cell.length_a   1.000
_cell.length_b   1.000
_cell.length_c   1.000
_cell.angle_alpha   90.00
_cell.angle_beta   90.00
_cell.angle_gamma   90.00
#
_symmetry.space_group_name_H-M   'P 1'
#
loop_
_entity.id
_entity.type
_entity.pdbx_description
1 polymer ?
#
loop_
_entity_poly.entity_id
_entity_poly.type
_entity_poly.pdbx_seq_one_letter_code
_entity_poly.pdbx_strand_id
1 'polypeptide(L)'
;MESHGKDDLKGPVLHIVVVGFHHKKGCQVEFSYPPLMPDEGHDSNLLPEEWRYLPFLALPDGAHNYQEDTVYFHLPPLNEDMKCVYGVSCYRQIEAKALKVRLADVTRETVQKSVCVLSRVPLYGLLQAKLQLITHAYFEEKDFSQISILKELYEHMNGSLRGSALEGSQVYLGLSPRDLILHFRHKILILFKLILLEKKVLFYVSPVNRLVGALMTVLSLFPGMIEHGLVDSSHYRPKSSVTEDPSLAESVSGAEEFVSVSVSDVAGTKLGTEAGETAQPAAGSPSSGNSTEGDNHLLKPPSRTSPESSESDWETLDPSVLEDSPKEAAEGKETQLLDAFDSKPGTPITVQPQSGSGQGGVVQGLVSGLEEDQYGLPLPIFTKGYLCLPYMALQQHHLLSDVTVRGFVAGATNILFRQQRHLSDAIVEVEEAGVHIQDPELRKILSLTTADLRFADYLVKHVTENRDDVFLDGTGWEGGDEWIRAQFTLYLHSLLSSALQQDNERLLADYGAPFVAAWKITHNYRVWYSNKHPAMAAITPGHPFQGQYSVADVKLRLSHSVQNSERGKKIGNAMMTTSRSVVQTGKAVGQSVGGALTSAKSAMSSWFSTLAQPAAVTPPEYPEPATEVHP
;
A
#
# COMPACT_ATOMS: atom_id res chain seq x y z
N MET A 1 18.34 -9.01 -35.51
CA MET A 1 17.44 -7.84 -35.36
C MET A 1 16.18 -8.11 -36.16
N GLU A 2 15.18 -8.79 -35.59
CA GLU A 2 13.85 -8.94 -36.24
C GLU A 2 12.75 -9.47 -35.28
N SER A 3 12.95 -9.39 -33.96
CA SER A 3 12.01 -9.89 -32.94
C SER A 3 10.88 -8.89 -32.62
N HIS A 4 11.22 -7.61 -32.42
CA HIS A 4 10.28 -6.59 -31.91
C HIS A 4 8.98 -6.48 -32.73
N GLY A 5 9.05 -6.56 -34.07
CA GLY A 5 7.89 -6.40 -34.95
C GLY A 5 6.82 -7.51 -34.87
N LYS A 6 6.98 -8.52 -34.00
CA LYS A 6 5.94 -9.54 -33.74
C LYS A 6 5.06 -9.25 -32.52
N ASP A 7 5.52 -8.45 -31.56
CA ASP A 7 4.74 -8.22 -30.34
C ASP A 7 3.77 -7.03 -30.44
N ASP A 8 4.07 -6.03 -31.27
CA ASP A 8 3.19 -4.89 -31.58
C ASP A 8 1.84 -5.31 -32.19
N LEU A 9 1.76 -6.51 -32.75
CA LEU A 9 0.52 -7.10 -33.30
C LEU A 9 -0.42 -7.64 -32.23
N LYS A 10 0.07 -7.89 -31.01
CA LYS A 10 -0.70 -8.40 -29.87
C LYS A 10 -0.92 -7.26 -28.87
N GLY A 11 -2.19 -7.00 -28.54
CA GLY A 11 -2.54 -5.92 -27.62
C GLY A 11 -2.05 -6.14 -26.18
N PRO A 12 -2.24 -5.14 -25.30
CA PRO A 12 -1.79 -5.19 -23.91
C PRO A 12 -2.45 -6.30 -23.08
N VAL A 13 -3.70 -6.68 -23.36
CA VAL A 13 -4.40 -7.78 -22.67
C VAL A 13 -4.12 -9.11 -23.34
N LEU A 14 -3.60 -10.06 -22.56
CA LEU A 14 -3.30 -11.43 -22.99
C LEU A 14 -4.55 -12.31 -22.97
N HIS A 15 -5.31 -12.26 -21.87
CA HIS A 15 -6.49 -13.09 -21.63
C HIS A 15 -7.51 -12.37 -20.74
N ILE A 16 -8.79 -12.60 -21.01
CA ILE A 16 -9.88 -12.50 -20.03
C ILE A 16 -10.12 -13.89 -19.45
N VAL A 17 -10.25 -14.01 -18.13
CA VAL A 17 -10.41 -15.28 -17.41
C VAL A 17 -11.57 -15.17 -16.42
N VAL A 18 -12.45 -16.18 -16.36
CA VAL A 18 -13.43 -16.33 -15.27
C VAL A 18 -12.93 -17.41 -14.32
N VAL A 19 -12.93 -17.07 -13.03
CA VAL A 19 -12.60 -18.00 -11.95
C VAL A 19 -13.82 -18.14 -11.04
N GLY A 20 -14.24 -19.38 -10.77
CA GLY A 20 -15.37 -19.68 -9.88
C GLY A 20 -14.98 -20.56 -8.71
N PHE A 21 -15.77 -20.51 -7.63
CA PHE A 21 -15.58 -21.38 -6.47
C PHE A 21 -16.45 -22.63 -6.55
N HIS A 22 -15.85 -23.81 -6.76
CA HIS A 22 -16.56 -25.08 -6.75
C HIS A 22 -16.43 -25.79 -5.38
N HIS A 23 -17.57 -26.09 -4.77
CA HIS A 23 -17.70 -26.55 -3.37
C HIS A 23 -16.86 -27.79 -2.96
N LYS A 24 -16.43 -28.66 -3.88
CA LYS A 24 -15.52 -29.80 -3.63
C LYS A 24 -14.10 -29.65 -4.21
N LYS A 25 -13.84 -28.60 -4.99
CA LYS A 25 -12.58 -28.45 -5.77
C LYS A 25 -11.83 -27.14 -5.48
N GLY A 26 -12.43 -26.22 -4.71
CA GLY A 26 -11.87 -24.88 -4.48
C GLY A 26 -12.09 -23.95 -5.68
N CYS A 27 -11.25 -22.91 -5.77
CA CYS A 27 -11.24 -21.98 -6.89
C CYS A 27 -10.73 -22.69 -8.16
N GLN A 28 -11.43 -22.55 -9.29
CA GLN A 28 -11.02 -23.08 -10.59
C GLN A 28 -11.21 -22.01 -11.68
N VAL A 29 -10.37 -22.03 -12.72
CA VAL A 29 -10.75 -21.38 -13.99
C VAL A 29 -11.95 -22.13 -14.57
N GLU A 30 -12.92 -21.38 -15.07
CA GLU A 30 -14.13 -21.89 -15.73
C GLU A 30 -14.23 -21.44 -17.20
N PHE A 31 -13.56 -20.34 -17.56
CA PHE A 31 -13.52 -19.79 -18.91
C PHE A 31 -12.25 -18.97 -19.13
N SER A 32 -11.69 -18.99 -20.34
CA SER A 32 -10.61 -18.12 -20.76
C SER A 32 -10.68 -17.72 -22.25
N TYR A 33 -10.45 -16.44 -22.53
CA TYR A 33 -10.49 -15.88 -23.88
C TYR A 33 -9.35 -14.89 -24.15
N PRO A 34 -8.45 -15.17 -25.12
CA PRO A 34 -8.16 -16.47 -25.71
C PRO A 34 -7.85 -17.56 -24.66
N PRO A 35 -7.86 -18.87 -25.03
CA PRO A 35 -7.55 -19.94 -24.10
C PRO A 35 -6.17 -19.77 -23.44
N LEU A 36 -6.03 -20.14 -22.17
CA LEU A 36 -4.75 -20.10 -21.46
C LEU A 36 -3.74 -21.15 -21.99
N MET A 37 -4.24 -22.24 -22.58
CA MET A 37 -3.47 -23.28 -23.26
C MET A 37 -3.91 -23.31 -24.74
N PRO A 38 -3.03 -23.10 -25.73
CA PRO A 38 -3.44 -22.90 -27.13
C PRO A 38 -4.18 -24.08 -27.79
N ASP A 39 -3.92 -25.31 -27.34
CA ASP A 39 -4.53 -26.53 -27.87
C ASP A 39 -5.86 -26.90 -27.17
N GLU A 40 -6.29 -26.10 -26.18
CA GLU A 40 -7.47 -26.35 -25.34
C GLU A 40 -8.67 -25.45 -25.69
N GLY A 41 -9.86 -25.88 -25.26
CA GLY A 41 -11.07 -25.07 -25.37
C GLY A 41 -11.09 -23.88 -24.40
N HIS A 42 -11.90 -22.87 -24.70
CA HIS A 42 -12.12 -21.72 -23.80
C HIS A 42 -12.55 -22.12 -22.40
N ASP A 43 -13.38 -23.17 -22.29
CA ASP A 43 -13.99 -23.65 -21.05
C ASP A 43 -13.10 -24.71 -20.33
N SER A 44 -11.80 -24.75 -20.66
CA SER A 44 -10.85 -25.69 -20.04
C SER A 44 -10.32 -25.17 -18.72
N ASN A 45 -10.33 -26.03 -17.70
CA ASN A 45 -9.80 -25.74 -16.36
C ASN A 45 -8.27 -25.98 -16.28
N LEU A 46 -7.60 -26.34 -17.38
CA LEU A 46 -6.16 -26.59 -17.44
C LEU A 46 -5.36 -25.29 -17.49
N LEU A 47 -4.19 -25.31 -16.85
CA LEU A 47 -3.31 -24.15 -16.66
C LEU A 47 -1.86 -24.52 -16.97
N PRO A 48 -1.03 -23.57 -17.45
CA PRO A 48 0.42 -23.69 -17.38
C PRO A 48 0.88 -23.98 -15.94
N GLU A 49 1.96 -24.75 -15.78
CA GLU A 49 2.47 -25.16 -14.47
C GLU A 49 2.91 -23.93 -13.61
N GLU A 50 3.39 -22.91 -14.32
CA GLU A 50 3.74 -21.57 -13.86
C GLU A 50 2.56 -20.83 -13.23
N TRP A 51 1.37 -21.00 -13.82
CA TRP A 51 0.14 -20.24 -13.51
C TRP A 51 -0.85 -21.01 -12.62
N ARG A 52 -0.45 -22.17 -12.06
CA ARG A 52 -1.30 -23.01 -11.18
C ARG A 52 -1.98 -22.28 -10.02
N TYR A 53 -1.44 -21.12 -9.59
CA TYR A 53 -1.97 -20.31 -8.50
C TYR A 53 -3.01 -19.26 -8.92
N LEU A 54 -3.21 -19.04 -10.23
CA LEU A 54 -4.17 -18.06 -10.79
C LEU A 54 -5.57 -18.14 -10.16
N PRO A 55 -6.20 -19.31 -9.93
CA PRO A 55 -7.52 -19.36 -9.32
C PRO A 55 -7.57 -18.77 -7.90
N PHE A 56 -6.52 -18.95 -7.11
CA PHE A 56 -6.44 -18.48 -5.72
C PHE A 56 -5.98 -17.01 -5.63
N LEU A 57 -5.31 -16.52 -6.66
CA LEU A 57 -4.97 -15.10 -6.82
C LEU A 57 -6.17 -14.27 -7.30
N ALA A 58 -7.01 -14.83 -8.17
CA ALA A 58 -8.18 -14.16 -8.72
C ALA A 58 -9.41 -14.21 -7.80
N LEU A 59 -9.57 -15.29 -7.01
CA LEU A 59 -10.51 -15.41 -5.89
C LEU A 59 -9.73 -15.58 -4.57
N PRO A 60 -9.39 -14.47 -3.88
CA PRO A 60 -8.47 -14.46 -2.74
C PRO A 60 -9.06 -15.01 -1.44
N ASP A 61 -8.17 -15.37 -0.50
CA ASP A 61 -8.53 -15.80 0.86
C ASP A 61 -9.44 -14.78 1.55
N GLY A 62 -10.61 -15.26 1.99
CA GLY A 62 -11.61 -14.46 2.67
C GLY A 62 -12.57 -13.70 1.75
N ALA A 63 -12.46 -13.83 0.42
CA ALA A 63 -13.33 -13.12 -0.54
C ALA A 63 -14.84 -13.34 -0.31
N HIS A 64 -15.24 -14.50 0.22
CA HIS A 64 -16.63 -14.82 0.57
C HIS A 64 -17.25 -13.92 1.66
N ASN A 65 -16.45 -13.13 2.37
CA ASN A 65 -16.94 -12.15 3.37
C ASN A 65 -17.35 -10.81 2.74
N TYR A 66 -17.17 -10.64 1.43
CA TYR A 66 -17.44 -9.40 0.71
C TYR A 66 -18.39 -9.66 -0.46
N GLN A 67 -19.36 -8.77 -0.65
CA GLN A 67 -20.33 -8.86 -1.76
C GLN A 67 -19.63 -8.70 -3.11
N GLU A 68 -18.61 -7.83 -3.18
CA GLU A 68 -17.67 -7.66 -4.28
C GLU A 68 -16.38 -7.00 -3.77
N ASP A 69 -15.26 -7.20 -4.47
CA ASP A 69 -14.00 -6.46 -4.30
C ASP A 69 -13.09 -6.62 -5.53
N THR A 70 -11.95 -5.92 -5.55
CA THR A 70 -10.90 -6.07 -6.58
C THR A 70 -9.53 -6.41 -5.99
N VAL A 71 -8.82 -7.34 -6.62
CA VAL A 71 -7.44 -7.74 -6.29
C VAL A 71 -6.50 -7.54 -7.48
N TYR A 72 -5.28 -7.10 -7.20
CA TYR A 72 -4.14 -7.09 -8.13
C TYR A 72 -3.17 -8.21 -7.76
N PHE A 73 -2.57 -8.86 -8.74
CA PHE A 73 -1.55 -9.88 -8.52
C PHE A 73 -0.57 -9.96 -9.70
N HIS A 74 0.54 -10.66 -9.50
CA HIS A 74 1.52 -10.94 -10.56
C HIS A 74 1.62 -12.45 -10.81
N LEU A 75 1.77 -12.84 -12.08
CA LEU A 75 2.09 -14.21 -12.49
C LEU A 75 3.53 -14.28 -13.03
N PRO A 76 4.26 -15.39 -12.80
CA PRO A 76 5.55 -15.64 -13.44
C PRO A 76 5.42 -15.72 -14.97
N PRO A 77 6.50 -15.45 -15.72
CA PRO A 77 6.53 -15.63 -17.17
C PRO A 77 6.42 -17.12 -17.56
N LEU A 78 5.81 -17.40 -18.71
CA LEU A 78 5.64 -18.77 -19.24
C LEU A 78 6.86 -19.30 -20.01
N ASN A 79 7.79 -18.42 -20.40
CA ASN A 79 8.99 -18.74 -21.16
C ASN A 79 9.98 -17.58 -21.05
N GLU A 80 11.21 -17.76 -21.54
CA GLU A 80 12.31 -16.80 -21.38
C GLU A 80 12.11 -15.48 -22.15
N ASP A 81 11.26 -15.48 -23.18
CA ASP A 81 10.87 -14.27 -23.93
C ASP A 81 9.79 -13.44 -23.20
N MET A 82 9.08 -14.04 -22.24
CA MET A 82 7.98 -13.39 -21.53
C MET A 82 8.46 -12.65 -20.27
N LYS A 83 7.77 -11.55 -19.93
CA LYS A 83 7.93 -10.80 -18.68
C LYS A 83 6.82 -11.09 -17.68
N CYS A 84 6.92 -10.51 -16.48
CA CYS A 84 5.86 -10.49 -15.48
C CYS A 84 4.49 -10.16 -16.09
N VAL A 85 3.48 -10.99 -15.79
CA VAL A 85 2.10 -10.76 -16.22
C VAL A 85 1.29 -10.16 -15.07
N TYR A 86 0.65 -9.03 -15.34
CA TYR A 86 -0.10 -8.24 -14.39
C TYR A 86 -1.57 -8.65 -14.40
N GLY A 87 -2.04 -9.24 -13.30
CA GLY A 87 -3.41 -9.66 -13.11
C GLY A 87 -4.23 -8.61 -12.36
N VAL A 88 -5.42 -8.30 -12.88
CA VAL A 88 -6.47 -7.55 -12.16
C VAL A 88 -7.72 -8.42 -12.16
N SER A 89 -8.31 -8.69 -10.99
CA SER A 89 -9.50 -9.53 -10.85
C SER A 89 -10.55 -8.84 -10.00
N CYS A 90 -11.77 -8.69 -10.54
CA CYS A 90 -12.93 -8.21 -9.80
C CYS A 90 -13.83 -9.41 -9.51
N TYR A 91 -14.14 -9.64 -8.23
CA TYR A 91 -15.03 -10.72 -7.81
C TYR A 91 -16.35 -10.19 -7.25
N ARG A 92 -17.41 -10.97 -7.39
CA ARG A 92 -18.76 -10.66 -6.88
C ARG A 92 -19.45 -11.95 -6.42
N GLN A 93 -20.42 -11.82 -5.53
CA GLN A 93 -21.31 -12.90 -5.10
C GLN A 93 -22.73 -12.68 -5.60
N ILE A 94 -23.45 -13.77 -5.86
CA ILE A 94 -24.88 -13.76 -6.17
C ILE A 94 -25.58 -14.93 -5.52
N GLU A 95 -26.83 -14.73 -5.08
CA GLU A 95 -27.64 -15.82 -4.55
C GLU A 95 -28.00 -16.81 -5.67
N ALA A 96 -27.80 -18.10 -5.45
CA ALA A 96 -28.06 -19.16 -6.44
C ALA A 96 -29.55 -19.26 -6.84
N LYS A 97 -30.46 -18.63 -6.07
CA LYS A 97 -31.89 -18.49 -6.37
C LYS A 97 -32.22 -17.35 -7.35
N ALA A 98 -31.26 -16.44 -7.60
CA ALA A 98 -31.42 -15.30 -8.51
C ALA A 98 -30.89 -15.60 -9.94
N LEU A 99 -30.32 -16.78 -10.17
CA LEU A 99 -29.81 -17.20 -11.48
C LEU A 99 -30.96 -17.61 -12.42
N LYS A 100 -30.91 -17.15 -13.67
CA LYS A 100 -31.75 -17.63 -14.78
C LYS A 100 -31.43 -19.10 -15.09
N VAL A 101 -30.14 -19.45 -15.07
CA VAL A 101 -29.62 -20.79 -15.35
C VAL A 101 -28.81 -21.28 -14.16
N ARG A 102 -29.27 -22.35 -13.50
CA ARG A 102 -28.57 -22.99 -12.38
C ARG A 102 -28.01 -24.35 -12.82
N LEU A 103 -26.69 -24.43 -12.93
CA LEU A 103 -25.97 -25.66 -13.25
C LEU A 103 -25.99 -26.64 -12.06
N ALA A 104 -25.80 -27.95 -12.34
CA ALA A 104 -25.98 -29.03 -11.37
C ALA A 104 -24.90 -29.06 -10.25
N ASP A 105 -23.79 -28.37 -10.44
CA ASP A 105 -22.70 -28.21 -9.48
C ASP A 105 -22.91 -27.03 -8.50
N VAL A 106 -23.89 -26.16 -8.78
CA VAL A 106 -24.33 -25.06 -7.91
C VAL A 106 -25.14 -25.60 -6.74
N THR A 107 -24.44 -26.20 -5.78
CA THR A 107 -25.02 -26.81 -4.56
C THR A 107 -25.18 -25.84 -3.39
N ARG A 108 -24.47 -24.71 -3.39
CA ARG A 108 -24.51 -23.68 -2.34
C ARG A 108 -25.64 -22.67 -2.55
N GLU A 109 -25.92 -21.89 -1.50
CA GLU A 109 -26.90 -20.78 -1.53
C GLU A 109 -26.37 -19.54 -2.26
N THR A 110 -25.05 -19.33 -2.27
CA THR A 110 -24.37 -18.30 -3.07
C THR A 110 -23.44 -18.92 -4.11
N VAL A 111 -23.31 -18.24 -5.25
CA VAL A 111 -22.29 -18.46 -6.26
C VAL A 111 -21.30 -17.30 -6.19
N GLN A 112 -20.02 -17.62 -6.17
CA GLN A 112 -18.92 -16.66 -6.19
C GLN A 112 -18.06 -16.91 -7.44
N LYS A 113 -17.86 -15.86 -8.22
CA LYS A 113 -16.98 -15.84 -9.38
C LYS A 113 -16.21 -14.51 -9.45
N SER A 114 -15.12 -14.51 -10.20
CA SER A 114 -14.43 -13.29 -10.62
C SER A 114 -14.27 -13.24 -12.14
N VAL A 115 -14.24 -12.03 -12.68
CA VAL A 115 -13.71 -11.77 -14.02
C VAL A 115 -12.34 -11.14 -13.84
N CYS A 116 -11.35 -11.65 -14.57
CA CYS A 116 -9.95 -11.27 -14.45
C CYS A 116 -9.37 -10.91 -15.82
N VAL A 117 -8.53 -9.86 -15.84
CA VAL A 117 -7.70 -9.45 -16.96
C VAL A 117 -6.26 -9.84 -16.67
N LEU A 118 -5.63 -10.60 -17.57
CA LEU A 118 -4.18 -10.83 -17.59
C LEU A 118 -3.55 -9.89 -18.61
N SER A 119 -2.60 -9.05 -18.17
CA SER A 119 -2.05 -7.94 -18.93
C SER A 119 -0.52 -8.00 -19.03
N ARG A 120 0.01 -7.53 -20.15
CA ARG A 120 1.44 -7.23 -20.37
C ARG A 120 1.89 -5.93 -19.71
N VAL A 121 0.95 -5.04 -19.42
CA VAL A 121 1.19 -3.68 -18.92
C VAL A 121 0.52 -3.44 -17.56
N PRO A 122 1.19 -2.78 -16.61
CA PRO A 122 0.74 -2.59 -15.22
C PRO A 122 -0.31 -1.48 -15.04
N LEU A 123 -1.34 -1.44 -15.91
CA LEU A 123 -2.39 -0.41 -15.92
C LEU A 123 -3.51 -0.68 -14.88
N TYR A 124 -3.15 -0.98 -13.63
CA TYR A 124 -4.04 -1.59 -12.64
C TYR A 124 -5.39 -0.88 -12.45
N GLY A 125 -5.38 0.43 -12.15
CA GLY A 125 -6.61 1.19 -11.89
C GLY A 125 -7.49 1.40 -13.13
N LEU A 126 -6.88 1.54 -14.31
CA LEU A 126 -7.61 1.67 -15.58
C LEU A 126 -8.27 0.35 -15.98
N LEU A 127 -7.60 -0.78 -15.73
CA LEU A 127 -8.19 -2.11 -15.87
C LEU A 127 -9.28 -2.34 -14.81
N GLN A 128 -9.07 -1.99 -13.54
CA GLN A 128 -10.08 -2.07 -12.48
C GLN A 128 -11.36 -1.32 -12.87
N ALA A 129 -11.26 -0.05 -13.28
CA ALA A 129 -12.42 0.77 -13.60
C ALA A 129 -13.28 0.17 -14.73
N LYS A 130 -12.66 -0.35 -15.79
CA LYS A 130 -13.37 -1.07 -16.87
C LYS A 130 -13.92 -2.42 -16.40
N LEU A 131 -13.15 -3.16 -15.62
CA LEU A 131 -13.47 -4.53 -15.20
C LEU A 131 -14.58 -4.59 -14.15
N GLN A 132 -14.67 -3.62 -13.23
CA GLN A 132 -15.76 -3.54 -12.24
C GLN A 132 -17.12 -3.39 -12.92
N LEU A 133 -17.23 -2.50 -13.91
CA LEU A 133 -18.47 -2.29 -14.69
C LEU A 133 -18.89 -3.56 -15.44
N ILE A 134 -17.95 -4.24 -16.11
CA ILE A 134 -18.24 -5.44 -16.90
C ILE A 134 -18.51 -6.67 -16.01
N THR A 135 -17.84 -6.78 -14.86
CA THR A 135 -18.14 -7.81 -13.86
C THR A 135 -19.56 -7.63 -13.31
N HIS A 136 -19.98 -6.38 -13.05
CA HIS A 136 -21.34 -6.09 -12.63
C HIS A 136 -22.36 -6.51 -13.71
N ALA A 137 -22.15 -6.13 -14.97
CA ALA A 137 -23.03 -6.51 -16.08
C ALA A 137 -23.12 -8.03 -16.28
N TYR A 138 -21.98 -8.74 -16.27
CA TYR A 138 -21.92 -10.21 -16.37
C TYR A 138 -22.67 -10.93 -15.23
N PHE A 139 -22.69 -10.34 -14.03
CA PHE A 139 -23.50 -10.85 -12.92
C PHE A 139 -24.98 -10.51 -13.02
N GLU A 140 -25.34 -9.31 -13.51
CA GLU A 140 -26.75 -8.93 -13.69
C GLU A 140 -27.44 -9.69 -14.83
N GLU A 141 -26.69 -10.22 -15.78
CA GLU A 141 -27.20 -11.19 -16.75
C GLU A 141 -27.72 -12.49 -16.13
N LYS A 142 -27.25 -12.88 -14.93
CA LYS A 142 -27.79 -14.02 -14.16
C LYS A 142 -27.74 -15.38 -14.89
N ASP A 143 -27.03 -15.45 -16.02
CA ASP A 143 -26.74 -16.64 -16.82
C ASP A 143 -25.27 -16.60 -17.23
N PHE A 144 -24.45 -17.32 -16.46
CA PHE A 144 -23.00 -17.30 -16.64
C PHE A 144 -22.52 -18.00 -17.92
N SER A 145 -23.41 -18.64 -18.69
CA SER A 145 -23.07 -19.17 -20.03
C SER A 145 -22.95 -18.07 -21.10
N GLN A 146 -23.44 -16.86 -20.82
CA GLN A 146 -23.36 -15.72 -21.74
C GLN A 146 -21.97 -15.07 -21.73
N ILE A 147 -21.04 -15.69 -22.45
CA ILE A 147 -19.63 -15.27 -22.54
C ILE A 147 -19.34 -14.17 -23.58
N SER A 148 -20.33 -13.63 -24.30
CA SER A 148 -20.12 -12.63 -25.36
C SER A 148 -19.47 -11.35 -24.83
N ILE A 149 -20.01 -10.81 -23.73
CA ILE A 149 -19.51 -9.61 -23.04
C ILE A 149 -18.03 -9.74 -22.62
N LEU A 150 -17.54 -10.96 -22.38
CA LEU A 150 -16.14 -11.22 -22.02
C LEU A 150 -15.20 -11.21 -23.24
N LYS A 151 -15.71 -11.55 -24.43
CA LYS A 151 -14.98 -11.44 -25.71
C LYS A 151 -14.97 -10.00 -26.18
N GLU A 152 -16.11 -9.33 -26.11
CA GLU A 152 -16.25 -7.90 -26.36
C GLU A 152 -15.32 -7.07 -25.43
N LEU A 153 -15.18 -7.47 -24.16
CA LEU A 153 -14.21 -6.87 -23.22
C LEU A 153 -12.76 -7.01 -23.70
N TYR A 154 -12.35 -8.22 -24.12
CA TYR A 154 -11.00 -8.47 -24.65
C TYR A 154 -10.71 -7.60 -25.88
N GLU A 155 -11.62 -7.59 -26.84
CA GLU A 155 -11.49 -6.83 -28.09
C GLU A 155 -11.50 -5.32 -27.82
N HIS A 156 -12.40 -4.82 -26.97
CA HIS A 156 -12.46 -3.42 -26.56
C HIS A 156 -11.21 -2.98 -25.79
N MET A 157 -10.67 -3.80 -24.88
CA MET A 157 -9.40 -3.48 -24.20
C MET A 157 -8.22 -3.45 -25.18
N ASN A 158 -8.11 -4.44 -26.08
CA ASN A 158 -7.02 -4.51 -27.06
C ASN A 158 -7.17 -3.58 -28.28
N GLY A 159 -8.32 -2.92 -28.42
CA GLY A 159 -8.51 -1.74 -29.25
C GLY A 159 -8.18 -0.44 -28.49
N SER A 160 -8.83 -0.20 -27.35
CA SER A 160 -8.78 1.08 -26.62
C SER A 160 -7.50 1.34 -25.80
N LEU A 161 -6.69 0.33 -25.52
CA LEU A 161 -5.40 0.45 -24.83
C LEU A 161 -4.21 0.26 -25.77
N ARG A 162 -4.45 0.08 -27.08
CA ARG A 162 -3.39 -0.07 -28.08
C ARG A 162 -2.70 1.29 -28.30
N GLY A 163 -1.41 1.36 -28.02
CA GLY A 163 -0.68 2.64 -28.06
C GLY A 163 -0.92 3.52 -26.83
N SER A 164 -1.56 3.01 -25.77
CA SER A 164 -1.36 3.55 -24.42
C SER A 164 0.09 3.30 -24.04
N ALA A 165 0.95 4.30 -24.24
CA ALA A 165 2.27 4.33 -23.65
C ALA A 165 2.15 4.23 -22.12
N LEU A 166 3.20 3.73 -21.47
CA LEU A 166 3.32 3.76 -20.01
C LEU A 166 3.60 5.18 -19.48
N GLU A 167 3.87 6.12 -20.40
CA GLU A 167 4.06 7.54 -20.16
C GLU A 167 2.75 8.23 -19.73
N GLY A 168 2.73 8.73 -18.49
CA GLY A 168 1.69 9.64 -17.99
C GLY A 168 0.84 9.08 -16.84
N SER A 169 -0.04 9.92 -16.31
CA SER A 169 -0.75 9.69 -15.04
C SER A 169 -1.73 8.50 -15.04
N GLN A 170 -2.06 7.92 -16.19
CA GLN A 170 -2.97 6.77 -16.31
C GLN A 170 -2.45 5.52 -15.58
N VAL A 171 -1.13 5.30 -15.54
CA VAL A 171 -0.51 4.17 -14.83
C VAL A 171 -0.67 4.29 -13.30
N TYR A 172 -0.85 5.52 -12.81
CA TYR A 172 -1.02 5.85 -11.39
C TYR A 172 -2.50 5.97 -10.96
N LEU A 173 -3.45 5.68 -11.84
CA LEU A 173 -4.88 5.77 -11.52
C LEU A 173 -5.24 4.87 -10.33
N GLY A 174 -5.86 5.45 -9.29
CA GLY A 174 -6.21 4.75 -8.06
C GLY A 174 -5.05 4.53 -7.07
N LEU A 175 -3.83 4.99 -7.38
CA LEU A 175 -2.68 4.95 -6.49
C LEU A 175 -2.42 6.35 -5.90
N SER A 176 -2.86 6.59 -4.66
CA SER A 176 -2.78 7.92 -4.01
C SER A 176 -1.76 7.97 -2.86
N PRO A 177 -0.50 8.38 -3.14
CA PRO A 177 0.48 8.74 -2.11
C PRO A 177 -0.07 9.64 -1.00
N ARG A 178 -0.96 10.59 -1.32
CA ARG A 178 -1.55 11.55 -0.38
C ARG A 178 -2.28 10.85 0.77
N ASP A 179 -3.07 9.83 0.47
CA ASP A 179 -3.76 9.04 1.50
C ASP A 179 -2.77 8.21 2.33
N LEU A 180 -1.68 7.71 1.73
CA LEU A 180 -0.60 7.09 2.51
C LEU A 180 0.15 8.09 3.41
N ILE A 181 0.39 9.33 2.97
CA ILE A 181 1.00 10.37 3.81
C ILE A 181 0.09 10.72 5.00
N LEU A 182 -1.23 10.88 4.77
CA LEU A 182 -2.21 11.11 5.85
C LEU A 182 -2.19 9.98 6.89
N HIS A 183 -2.11 8.74 6.42
CA HIS A 183 -2.28 7.54 7.25
C HIS A 183 -0.99 7.07 7.95
N PHE A 184 0.10 6.87 7.19
CA PHE A 184 1.38 6.40 7.72
C PHE A 184 2.26 7.52 8.29
N ARG A 185 2.07 8.77 7.83
CA ARG A 185 2.94 9.92 8.15
C ARG A 185 4.41 9.55 7.90
N HIS A 186 5.32 9.91 8.80
CA HIS A 186 6.75 9.59 8.71
C HIS A 186 7.10 8.11 8.48
N LYS A 187 6.21 7.17 8.82
CA LYS A 187 6.47 5.74 8.58
C LYS A 187 6.55 5.40 7.09
N ILE A 188 6.00 6.23 6.21
CA ILE A 188 6.13 6.05 4.76
C ILE A 188 7.60 6.00 4.30
N LEU A 189 8.48 6.79 4.94
CA LEU A 189 9.91 6.79 4.64
C LEU A 189 10.62 5.55 5.23
N ILE A 190 10.08 4.96 6.30
CA ILE A 190 10.54 3.66 6.82
C ILE A 190 10.17 2.55 5.83
N LEU A 191 8.97 2.59 5.21
CA LEU A 191 8.58 1.65 4.16
C LEU A 191 9.44 1.80 2.91
N PHE A 192 9.69 3.04 2.46
CA PHE A 192 10.58 3.34 1.34
C PHE A 192 12.02 2.82 1.59
N LYS A 193 12.58 3.08 2.78
CA LYS A 193 13.91 2.56 3.17
C LYS A 193 13.93 1.03 3.34
N LEU A 194 12.87 0.39 3.81
CA LEU A 194 12.75 -1.08 3.88
C LEU A 194 12.86 -1.73 2.49
N ILE A 195 12.25 -1.12 1.48
CA ILE A 195 12.23 -1.63 0.11
C ILE A 195 13.55 -1.32 -0.62
N LEU A 196 14.16 -0.15 -0.40
CA LEU A 196 15.53 0.13 -0.84
C LEU A 196 16.55 -0.87 -0.28
N LEU A 197 16.36 -1.34 0.96
CA LEU A 197 17.17 -2.38 1.61
C LEU A 197 16.80 -3.82 1.21
N GLU A 198 15.86 -4.00 0.28
CA GLU A 198 15.48 -5.29 -0.33
C GLU A 198 15.07 -6.33 0.73
N LYS A 199 14.33 -5.90 1.75
CA LYS A 199 13.90 -6.72 2.88
C LYS A 199 12.64 -7.53 2.59
N LYS A 200 12.41 -8.61 3.34
CA LYS A 200 11.17 -9.40 3.33
C LYS A 200 10.06 -8.62 4.04
N VAL A 201 9.28 -7.87 3.28
CA VAL A 201 8.20 -6.99 3.78
C VAL A 201 6.84 -7.60 3.46
N LEU A 202 6.04 -7.86 4.50
CA LEU A 202 4.67 -8.37 4.38
C LEU A 202 3.66 -7.28 4.75
N PHE A 203 2.81 -6.87 3.81
CA PHE A 203 1.64 -6.01 4.06
C PHE A 203 0.44 -6.86 4.49
N TYR A 204 -0.33 -6.38 5.46
CA TYR A 204 -1.51 -7.07 5.99
C TYR A 204 -2.68 -6.11 6.25
N VAL A 205 -3.80 -6.36 5.57
CA VAL A 205 -5.15 -5.80 5.83
C VAL A 205 -6.19 -6.59 5.03
N SER A 206 -7.46 -6.47 5.39
CA SER A 206 -8.63 -6.88 4.60
C SER A 206 -9.68 -5.76 4.69
N PRO A 207 -10.48 -5.42 3.65
CA PRO A 207 -10.58 -6.04 2.31
C PRO A 207 -9.30 -5.99 1.46
N VAL A 208 -9.26 -6.78 0.37
CA VAL A 208 -8.07 -7.01 -0.45
C VAL A 208 -7.74 -5.81 -1.34
N ASN A 209 -8.73 -5.03 -1.79
CA ASN A 209 -8.45 -3.80 -2.55
C ASN A 209 -7.58 -2.81 -1.77
N ARG A 210 -7.88 -2.60 -0.48
CA ARG A 210 -7.09 -1.73 0.40
C ARG A 210 -5.67 -2.23 0.63
N LEU A 211 -5.46 -3.54 0.58
CA LEU A 211 -4.13 -4.17 0.67
C LEU A 211 -3.30 -3.90 -0.60
N VAL A 212 -3.84 -4.24 -1.77
CA VAL A 212 -3.11 -4.08 -3.04
C VAL A 212 -2.92 -2.61 -3.41
N GLY A 213 -3.93 -1.77 -3.16
CA GLY A 213 -3.84 -0.32 -3.35
C GLY A 213 -2.75 0.30 -2.48
N ALA A 214 -2.67 -0.03 -1.19
CA ALA A 214 -1.63 0.48 -0.31
C ALA A 214 -0.21 0.02 -0.74
N LEU A 215 -0.05 -1.27 -1.05
CA LEU A 215 1.24 -1.83 -1.47
C LEU A 215 1.72 -1.18 -2.78
N MET A 216 0.90 -1.19 -3.83
CA MET A 216 1.25 -0.60 -5.12
C MET A 216 1.48 0.92 -5.03
N THR A 217 0.76 1.61 -4.14
CA THR A 217 0.98 3.04 -3.91
C THR A 217 2.34 3.32 -3.26
N VAL A 218 2.82 2.49 -2.32
CA VAL A 218 4.20 2.60 -1.80
C VAL A 218 5.23 2.39 -2.91
N LEU A 219 5.00 1.43 -3.82
CA LEU A 219 5.90 1.23 -4.97
C LEU A 219 5.88 2.41 -5.94
N SER A 220 4.74 3.10 -6.06
CA SER A 220 4.61 4.30 -6.89
C SER A 220 5.34 5.55 -6.37
N LEU A 221 6.04 5.45 -5.22
CA LEU A 221 6.96 6.47 -4.73
C LEU A 221 8.37 6.34 -5.35
N PHE A 222 8.65 5.22 -6.01
CA PHE A 222 9.92 4.99 -6.70
C PHE A 222 9.76 5.41 -8.17
N PRO A 223 10.60 6.32 -8.70
CA PRO A 223 10.49 6.80 -10.09
C PRO A 223 10.66 5.65 -11.10
N GLY A 224 9.76 5.59 -12.10
CA GLY A 224 9.73 4.58 -13.15
C GLY A 224 9.35 3.16 -12.69
N MET A 225 9.03 2.97 -11.40
CA MET A 225 8.91 1.65 -10.81
C MET A 225 7.65 0.90 -11.24
N ILE A 226 6.52 1.60 -11.36
CA ILE A 226 5.27 0.96 -11.80
C ILE A 226 5.36 0.67 -13.29
N GLU A 227 5.93 1.61 -14.04
CA GLU A 227 6.06 1.62 -15.49
C GLU A 227 7.00 0.50 -15.99
N HIS A 228 8.27 0.54 -15.59
CA HIS A 228 9.33 -0.33 -16.13
C HIS A 228 9.98 -1.23 -15.06
N GLY A 229 9.83 -0.91 -13.77
CA GLY A 229 10.56 -1.56 -12.67
C GLY A 229 10.04 -2.95 -12.27
N LEU A 230 8.83 -3.33 -12.67
CA LEU A 230 8.17 -4.57 -12.25
C LEU A 230 8.29 -5.74 -13.26
N VAL A 231 8.94 -5.55 -14.42
CA VAL A 231 8.96 -6.54 -15.51
C VAL A 231 9.58 -7.90 -15.14
N ASP A 232 10.50 -7.95 -14.17
CA ASP A 232 11.12 -9.18 -13.65
C ASP A 232 10.53 -9.60 -12.27
N SER A 233 9.55 -8.87 -11.74
CA SER A 233 9.17 -8.92 -10.32
C SER A 233 8.44 -10.19 -9.87
N SER A 234 8.02 -11.04 -10.80
CA SER A 234 7.37 -12.33 -10.54
C SER A 234 8.27 -13.54 -10.85
N HIS A 235 9.57 -13.34 -11.09
CA HIS A 235 10.47 -14.40 -11.55
C HIS A 235 10.86 -15.38 -10.43
N TYR A 236 9.96 -16.32 -10.14
CA TYR A 236 10.18 -17.51 -9.33
C TYR A 236 9.78 -18.77 -10.12
N ARG A 237 10.35 -19.92 -9.78
CA ARG A 237 9.88 -21.23 -10.28
C ARG A 237 8.94 -21.84 -9.24
N PRO A 238 7.66 -22.11 -9.56
CA PRO A 238 6.83 -22.97 -8.74
C PRO A 238 7.50 -24.34 -8.56
N LYS A 239 7.36 -24.96 -7.39
CA LYS A 239 7.91 -26.30 -7.14
C LYS A 239 7.09 -27.32 -7.91
N SER A 240 7.72 -28.05 -8.83
CA SER A 240 7.06 -29.19 -9.46
C SER A 240 6.67 -30.21 -8.40
N SER A 241 5.44 -30.68 -8.46
CA SER A 241 5.09 -31.93 -7.79
C SER A 241 5.82 -33.05 -8.53
N VAL A 242 6.60 -33.84 -7.79
CA VAL A 242 7.54 -34.86 -8.30
C VAL A 242 8.83 -34.27 -8.89
N THR A 243 9.86 -34.24 -8.05
CA THR A 243 11.17 -34.78 -8.43
C THR A 243 11.40 -36.04 -7.59
N GLU A 244 11.24 -37.22 -8.19
CA GLU A 244 11.78 -38.45 -7.61
C GLU A 244 13.31 -38.40 -7.71
N ASP A 245 14.00 -38.45 -6.56
CA ASP A 245 15.42 -38.72 -6.52
C ASP A 245 15.62 -40.23 -6.78
N PRO A 246 16.26 -40.65 -7.90
CA PRO A 246 16.19 -42.02 -8.41
C PRO A 246 17.11 -43.00 -7.65
N SER A 247 17.21 -42.85 -6.33
CA SER A 247 18.17 -43.55 -5.46
C SER A 247 17.56 -44.28 -4.25
N LEU A 248 16.28 -44.03 -3.89
CA LEU A 248 15.60 -44.68 -2.74
C LEU A 248 14.15 -45.11 -3.04
N ALA A 249 13.97 -45.94 -4.08
CA ALA A 249 12.67 -46.52 -4.41
C ALA A 249 12.39 -47.83 -3.62
N GLU A 250 11.92 -47.72 -2.37
CA GLU A 250 11.31 -48.87 -1.67
C GLU A 250 10.18 -48.47 -0.68
N SER A 251 8.94 -48.70 -1.12
CA SER A 251 7.70 -48.83 -0.33
C SER A 251 7.36 -47.83 0.80
N VAL A 252 6.46 -46.88 0.51
CA VAL A 252 5.12 -46.82 1.15
C VAL A 252 4.11 -46.36 0.10
N SER A 253 2.93 -47.00 0.03
CA SER A 253 1.79 -46.51 -0.74
C SER A 253 0.75 -45.91 0.21
N GLY A 254 0.41 -44.64 0.03
CA GLY A 254 -0.62 -43.94 0.80
C GLY A 254 -1.05 -42.67 0.06
N ALA A 255 -2.35 -42.40 0.02
CA ALA A 255 -2.88 -41.19 -0.59
C ALA A 255 -2.93 -40.06 0.45
N GLU A 256 -2.19 -38.98 0.21
CA GLU A 256 -2.29 -37.74 0.99
C GLU A 256 -3.61 -37.04 0.63
N GLU A 257 -4.55 -37.03 1.58
CA GLU A 257 -5.89 -36.46 1.42
C GLU A 257 -5.85 -34.93 1.68
N PHE A 258 -6.36 -34.13 0.74
CA PHE A 258 -6.39 -32.66 0.88
C PHE A 258 -7.35 -32.21 2.00
N VAL A 259 -6.81 -32.00 3.21
CA VAL A 259 -7.59 -31.56 4.38
C VAL A 259 -8.07 -30.11 4.20
N SER A 260 -9.36 -29.96 3.90
CA SER A 260 -10.05 -28.67 3.89
C SER A 260 -10.33 -28.19 5.33
N VAL A 261 -9.53 -27.23 5.82
CA VAL A 261 -9.74 -26.64 7.16
C VAL A 261 -10.86 -25.59 7.11
N SER A 262 -12.08 -26.02 7.41
CA SER A 262 -13.19 -25.12 7.75
C SER A 262 -13.01 -24.60 9.19
N VAL A 263 -12.96 -23.28 9.37
CA VAL A 263 -12.90 -22.66 10.70
C VAL A 263 -14.32 -22.53 11.26
N SER A 264 -14.53 -22.94 12.51
CA SER A 264 -15.78 -22.70 13.23
C SER A 264 -15.52 -22.50 14.73
N ASP A 265 -16.00 -21.36 15.22
CA ASP A 265 -16.29 -20.96 16.61
C ASP A 265 -15.48 -21.59 17.77
N VAL A 266 -14.49 -20.83 18.26
CA VAL A 266 -13.84 -21.09 19.56
C VAL A 266 -14.68 -20.48 20.69
N ALA A 267 -15.71 -21.20 21.13
CA ALA A 267 -16.37 -20.97 22.42
C ALA A 267 -15.54 -21.65 23.53
N GLY A 268 -14.97 -20.86 24.44
CA GLY A 268 -13.93 -21.35 25.35
C GLY A 268 -14.43 -22.21 26.52
N THR A 269 -13.83 -23.39 26.69
CA THR A 269 -13.94 -24.21 27.90
C THR A 269 -12.84 -23.87 28.91
N LYS A 270 -13.23 -23.65 30.17
CA LYS A 270 -12.36 -23.76 31.36
C LYS A 270 -13.04 -24.69 32.35
N LEU A 271 -12.25 -25.48 33.07
CA LEU A 271 -12.73 -26.43 34.07
C LEU A 271 -11.93 -26.25 35.37
N GLY A 272 -12.58 -26.47 36.51
CA GLY A 272 -12.02 -26.34 37.86
C GLY A 272 -12.55 -25.12 38.64
N THR A 273 -12.92 -25.22 39.93
CA THR A 273 -12.86 -26.39 40.84
C THR A 273 -13.85 -26.26 42.01
N GLU A 274 -14.52 -27.36 42.35
CA GLU A 274 -15.15 -27.76 43.65
C GLU A 274 -16.35 -27.05 44.33
N ALA A 275 -17.09 -27.90 45.07
CA ALA A 275 -17.99 -27.69 46.22
C ALA A 275 -19.37 -27.01 46.05
N GLY A 276 -20.41 -27.56 46.73
CA GLY A 276 -21.70 -26.88 46.98
C GLY A 276 -22.96 -27.74 46.82
N GLU A 277 -23.47 -28.29 47.92
CA GLU A 277 -24.58 -29.25 48.03
C GLU A 277 -26.01 -28.79 47.60
N THR A 278 -26.85 -29.79 47.23
CA THR A 278 -28.32 -29.91 47.46
C THR A 278 -29.40 -29.21 46.59
N ALA A 279 -30.55 -29.91 46.56
CA ALA A 279 -31.95 -29.45 46.35
C ALA A 279 -32.58 -29.34 44.94
N GLN A 280 -33.46 -30.30 44.66
CA GLN A 280 -34.59 -30.31 43.71
C GLN A 280 -35.87 -29.68 44.34
N PRO A 281 -37.05 -29.59 43.67
CA PRO A 281 -37.38 -29.50 42.23
C PRO A 281 -38.52 -28.48 41.92
N ALA A 282 -39.12 -28.58 40.72
CA ALA A 282 -40.53 -28.24 40.37
C ALA A 282 -40.93 -26.75 40.29
N ALA A 283 -42.08 -26.36 39.70
CA ALA A 283 -42.83 -26.83 38.52
C ALA A 283 -43.91 -25.77 38.17
N GLY A 284 -44.28 -25.60 36.90
CA GLY A 284 -45.34 -24.64 36.52
C GLY A 284 -45.64 -24.60 35.02
N SER A 285 -46.80 -25.14 34.63
CA SER A 285 -47.27 -25.27 33.24
C SER A 285 -48.26 -24.13 32.86
N PRO A 286 -48.75 -24.02 31.61
CA PRO A 286 -49.08 -22.72 31.01
C PRO A 286 -50.58 -22.40 30.89
N SER A 287 -50.91 -21.21 30.39
CA SER A 287 -52.19 -20.92 29.72
C SER A 287 -52.07 -19.81 28.65
N SER A 288 -53.00 -19.85 27.69
CA SER A 288 -53.11 -18.96 26.52
C SER A 288 -54.34 -18.05 26.62
N GLY A 289 -54.33 -16.85 26.01
CA GLY A 289 -55.53 -16.00 25.95
C GLY A 289 -55.46 -14.80 24.99
N ASN A 290 -56.34 -14.81 23.98
CA ASN A 290 -56.78 -13.67 23.15
C ASN A 290 -57.86 -12.86 23.91
N SER A 291 -58.27 -11.61 23.60
CA SER A 291 -57.95 -10.64 22.53
C SER A 291 -58.49 -9.22 22.83
N THR A 292 -58.23 -8.28 21.90
CA THR A 292 -59.08 -7.12 21.46
C THR A 292 -59.29 -5.85 22.34
N GLU A 293 -58.80 -4.73 21.77
CA GLU A 293 -59.42 -3.38 21.64
C GLU A 293 -59.45 -2.35 22.80
N GLY A 294 -59.17 -1.09 22.42
CA GLY A 294 -59.14 0.14 23.24
C GLY A 294 -58.18 1.18 22.62
N ASP A 295 -58.65 2.38 22.26
CA ASP A 295 -58.00 3.26 21.26
C ASP A 295 -57.77 4.73 21.71
N ASN A 296 -56.91 5.47 20.97
CA ASN A 296 -56.53 6.89 21.06
C ASN A 296 -55.49 7.28 22.14
N HIS A 297 -54.60 8.28 21.94
CA HIS A 297 -54.61 9.43 21.01
C HIS A 297 -53.19 9.99 20.69
N LEU A 298 -52.99 10.58 19.48
CA LEU A 298 -51.89 11.50 19.03
C LEU A 298 -50.42 10.98 19.03
N LEU A 299 -49.72 10.76 17.89
CA LEU A 299 -49.22 11.66 16.80
C LEU A 299 -47.98 12.51 17.19
N LYS A 300 -46.90 12.70 16.39
CA LYS A 300 -46.48 12.20 15.04
C LYS A 300 -45.03 12.65 14.69
N PRO A 301 -44.20 11.86 13.97
CA PRO A 301 -42.99 12.35 13.26
C PRO A 301 -43.19 12.48 11.72
N PRO A 302 -42.39 13.29 11.00
CA PRO A 302 -42.63 13.62 9.57
C PRO A 302 -42.04 12.63 8.53
N SER A 303 -42.65 12.63 7.34
CA SER A 303 -42.26 11.96 6.08
C SER A 303 -41.08 12.69 5.38
N ARG A 304 -40.19 12.04 4.59
CA ARG A 304 -40.33 11.62 3.16
C ARG A 304 -40.92 12.72 2.25
N THR A 305 -40.36 13.00 1.06
CA THR A 305 -40.46 12.16 -0.16
C THR A 305 -39.28 12.18 -1.15
N SER A 306 -39.28 11.17 -2.02
CA SER A 306 -38.69 11.02 -3.38
C SER A 306 -39.76 10.25 -4.20
N PRO A 307 -39.55 9.65 -5.41
CA PRO A 307 -38.50 9.79 -6.43
C PRO A 307 -38.85 10.90 -7.49
N GLU A 308 -38.79 10.88 -8.85
CA GLU A 308 -38.64 9.89 -9.97
C GLU A 308 -37.80 10.47 -11.16
N SER A 309 -38.04 10.05 -12.41
CA SER A 309 -37.10 10.11 -13.57
C SER A 309 -37.67 10.79 -14.83
N SER A 310 -36.80 11.30 -15.73
CA SER A 310 -36.75 10.88 -17.15
C SER A 310 -35.60 11.51 -17.97
N GLU A 311 -35.48 11.11 -19.24
CA GLU A 311 -34.29 11.10 -20.10
C GLU A 311 -33.98 12.40 -20.88
N SER A 312 -32.73 12.49 -21.34
CA SER A 312 -32.19 13.13 -22.56
C SER A 312 -32.76 14.44 -23.11
N ASP A 313 -31.86 15.39 -23.42
CA ASP A 313 -31.65 15.79 -24.83
C ASP A 313 -30.20 16.29 -25.06
N TRP A 314 -29.73 16.22 -26.32
CA TRP A 314 -28.45 16.77 -26.78
C TRP A 314 -28.72 17.89 -27.78
N GLU A 315 -28.07 19.05 -27.65
CA GLU A 315 -27.92 19.95 -28.81
C GLU A 315 -26.61 20.74 -28.78
N THR A 316 -26.05 20.97 -29.98
CA THR A 316 -24.72 21.53 -30.22
C THR A 316 -24.84 22.95 -30.74
N LEU A 317 -24.03 23.90 -30.26
CA LEU A 317 -23.75 25.15 -30.98
C LEU A 317 -22.27 25.56 -30.91
N ASP A 318 -21.83 26.23 -31.97
CA ASP A 318 -20.44 26.55 -32.32
C ASP A 318 -19.89 27.83 -31.63
N PRO A 319 -18.56 28.06 -31.68
CA PRO A 319 -17.93 29.26 -31.13
C PRO A 319 -17.97 30.48 -32.09
N SER A 320 -17.38 31.59 -31.62
CA SER A 320 -16.99 32.82 -32.35
C SER A 320 -17.98 34.01 -32.46
N VAL A 321 -17.87 34.94 -31.50
CA VAL A 321 -17.94 36.42 -31.66
C VAL A 321 -16.98 36.96 -30.56
N LEU A 322 -15.74 37.36 -30.89
CA LEU A 322 -15.29 38.69 -31.32
C LEU A 322 -15.53 39.84 -30.32
N GLU A 323 -14.40 40.35 -29.78
CA GLU A 323 -14.12 41.75 -29.40
C GLU A 323 -14.94 42.35 -28.21
N ASP A 324 -14.46 43.31 -27.42
CA ASP A 324 -13.30 44.21 -27.60
C ASP A 324 -12.57 44.49 -26.26
N SER A 325 -11.41 45.15 -26.31
CA SER A 325 -10.64 45.63 -25.14
C SER A 325 -11.00 47.09 -24.77
N PRO A 326 -10.60 47.58 -23.58
CA PRO A 326 -9.34 48.33 -23.57
C PRO A 326 -8.46 48.09 -22.32
N LYS A 327 -7.21 48.56 -22.42
CA LYS A 327 -6.19 48.52 -21.36
C LYS A 327 -6.22 49.79 -20.53
N GLU A 328 -5.88 49.70 -19.25
CA GLU A 328 -5.13 50.76 -18.55
C GLU A 328 -3.79 50.20 -18.06
N ALA A 329 -2.79 51.07 -17.94
CA ALA A 329 -1.44 50.72 -17.53
C ALA A 329 -0.93 51.72 -16.49
N ALA A 330 -0.19 51.21 -15.50
CA ALA A 330 0.46 52.04 -14.48
C ALA A 330 1.85 51.48 -14.17
N GLU A 331 2.90 52.18 -14.58
CA GLU A 331 4.28 51.87 -14.23
C GLU A 331 4.59 52.40 -12.80
N GLY A 332 5.21 51.58 -11.96
CA GLY A 332 5.55 51.92 -10.57
C GLY A 332 6.99 51.51 -10.24
N LYS A 333 7.89 52.50 -10.17
CA LYS A 333 9.36 52.34 -10.08
C LYS A 333 9.86 51.46 -8.91
N GLU A 334 11.04 50.88 -9.16
CA GLU A 334 11.90 50.24 -8.16
C GLU A 334 12.16 51.11 -6.93
N THR A 335 12.50 50.47 -5.81
CA THR A 335 13.35 51.06 -4.77
C THR A 335 14.24 49.96 -4.19
N GLN A 336 15.56 50.14 -4.29
CA GLN A 336 16.53 49.19 -3.76
C GLN A 336 16.66 49.35 -2.24
N LEU A 337 16.53 48.25 -1.50
CA LEU A 337 17.13 48.10 -0.19
C LEU A 337 17.95 46.81 -0.18
N LEU A 338 19.24 46.96 0.14
CA LEU A 338 20.14 45.86 0.42
C LEU A 338 19.90 45.43 1.87
N ASP A 339 19.63 44.15 2.07
CA ASP A 339 19.89 43.51 3.36
C ASP A 339 20.52 42.14 3.14
N ALA A 340 21.42 41.75 4.03
CA ALA A 340 22.34 40.64 3.83
C ALA A 340 22.13 39.52 4.85
N PHE A 341 22.54 38.30 4.48
CA PHE A 341 22.48 37.08 5.29
C PHE A 341 21.08 36.63 5.72
N ASP A 342 20.47 35.77 4.89
CA ASP A 342 20.08 34.47 5.45
C ASP A 342 20.37 33.33 4.45
N SER A 343 20.96 32.24 4.94
CA SER A 343 21.36 31.10 4.12
C SER A 343 20.21 30.10 4.06
N LYS A 344 19.26 30.36 3.16
CA LYS A 344 18.09 29.49 2.97
C LYS A 344 18.52 28.03 2.79
N PRO A 345 17.91 27.06 3.50
CA PRO A 345 18.09 25.64 3.18
C PRO A 345 17.61 25.39 1.74
N GLY A 346 18.16 24.35 1.10
CA GLY A 346 17.95 24.07 -0.32
C GLY A 346 16.45 24.05 -0.67
N THR A 347 16.05 24.87 -1.64
CA THR A 347 14.65 25.01 -2.05
C THR A 347 14.09 23.67 -2.51
N PRO A 348 13.01 23.15 -1.89
CA PRO A 348 12.27 22.02 -2.41
C PRO A 348 11.68 22.32 -3.80
N ILE A 349 11.18 21.29 -4.49
CA ILE A 349 10.46 21.48 -5.76
C ILE A 349 9.11 22.14 -5.47
N THR A 350 9.07 23.46 -5.57
CA THR A 350 7.87 24.31 -5.61
C THR A 350 7.46 24.66 -7.05
N VAL A 351 8.37 24.45 -8.00
CA VAL A 351 8.12 24.58 -9.44
C VAL A 351 7.39 23.32 -9.90
N GLN A 352 6.19 23.45 -10.47
CA GLN A 352 5.56 22.34 -11.19
C GLN A 352 6.53 21.79 -12.24
N PRO A 353 6.71 20.46 -12.36
CA PRO A 353 7.46 19.91 -13.47
C PRO A 353 6.77 20.35 -14.76
N GLN A 354 7.46 21.18 -15.55
CA GLN A 354 6.98 21.52 -16.89
C GLN A 354 6.74 20.22 -17.65
N SER A 355 5.59 20.09 -18.31
CA SER A 355 5.21 18.87 -19.03
C SER A 355 6.29 18.51 -20.04
N GLY A 356 7.05 17.47 -19.70
CA GLY A 356 8.36 17.17 -20.27
C GLY A 356 8.30 16.61 -21.68
N SER A 357 7.94 17.44 -22.66
CA SER A 357 8.09 17.15 -24.09
C SER A 357 9.56 17.08 -24.54
N GLY A 358 10.52 17.33 -23.65
CA GLY A 358 11.92 16.99 -23.82
C GLY A 358 12.12 15.47 -23.80
N GLN A 359 12.59 14.93 -24.91
CA GLN A 359 12.76 13.50 -25.16
C GLN A 359 13.86 12.86 -24.28
N GLY A 360 13.54 12.64 -23.00
CA GLY A 360 14.32 11.82 -22.06
C GLY A 360 14.17 10.33 -22.37
N GLY A 361 14.43 9.94 -23.62
CA GLY A 361 14.15 8.60 -24.13
C GLY A 361 14.75 7.49 -23.27
N VAL A 362 13.91 6.55 -22.85
CA VAL A 362 14.27 5.41 -22.01
C VAL A 362 15.13 4.42 -22.81
N VAL A 363 16.16 3.84 -22.19
CA VAL A 363 17.16 2.98 -22.85
C VAL A 363 17.33 1.67 -22.07
N GLN A 364 17.48 0.54 -22.75
CA GLN A 364 17.68 -0.74 -22.07
C GLN A 364 19.02 -0.77 -21.29
N GLY A 365 18.93 -0.85 -19.96
CA GLY A 365 20.06 -0.89 -19.03
C GLY A 365 20.86 -2.18 -19.16
N LEU A 366 22.15 -2.05 -19.50
CA LEU A 366 23.03 -3.17 -19.87
C LEU A 366 23.20 -4.26 -18.79
N VAL A 367 23.04 -3.90 -17.51
CA VAL A 367 23.29 -4.81 -16.36
C VAL A 367 22.00 -5.19 -15.64
N SER A 368 20.98 -4.33 -15.66
CA SER A 368 19.66 -4.57 -15.07
C SER A 368 18.74 -5.38 -16.00
N GLY A 369 18.81 -5.12 -17.31
CA GLY A 369 17.85 -5.58 -18.30
C GLY A 369 16.53 -4.79 -18.32
N LEU A 370 16.41 -3.74 -17.51
CA LEU A 370 15.24 -2.85 -17.44
C LEU A 370 15.33 -1.74 -18.49
N GLU A 371 14.24 -1.04 -18.73
CA GLU A 371 14.24 0.23 -19.47
C GLU A 371 14.56 1.35 -18.46
N GLU A 372 15.76 1.93 -18.56
CA GLU A 372 16.31 2.95 -17.64
C GLU A 372 16.30 4.36 -18.29
N ASP A 373 16.03 5.39 -17.49
CA ASP A 373 16.16 6.79 -17.87
C ASP A 373 17.63 7.30 -17.79
N GLN A 374 17.85 8.59 -18.05
CA GLN A 374 19.18 9.22 -18.03
C GLN A 374 19.82 9.31 -16.62
N TYR A 375 19.06 8.99 -15.57
CA TYR A 375 19.48 8.91 -14.17
C TYR A 375 19.72 7.45 -13.71
N GLY A 376 19.42 6.46 -14.56
CA GLY A 376 19.51 5.03 -14.25
C GLY A 376 18.29 4.49 -13.51
N LEU A 377 17.11 5.07 -13.72
CA LEU A 377 15.87 4.75 -13.01
C LEU A 377 14.85 4.11 -13.94
N PRO A 378 14.04 3.13 -13.48
CA PRO A 378 13.90 2.67 -12.10
C PRO A 378 15.10 1.89 -11.58
N LEU A 379 15.37 2.03 -10.28
CA LEU A 379 16.36 1.19 -9.61
C LEU A 379 15.95 -0.30 -9.72
N PRO A 380 16.87 -1.23 -10.03
CA PRO A 380 16.56 -2.64 -10.26
C PRO A 380 16.34 -3.42 -8.94
N ILE A 381 15.34 -3.00 -8.18
CA ILE A 381 14.91 -3.56 -6.90
C ILE A 381 14.29 -4.94 -7.12
N PHE A 382 13.24 -5.04 -7.93
CA PHE A 382 12.51 -6.28 -8.20
C PHE A 382 13.14 -7.14 -9.29
N THR A 383 14.46 -7.29 -9.21
CA THR A 383 15.24 -8.13 -10.11
C THR A 383 16.01 -9.19 -9.32
N LYS A 384 16.39 -10.28 -10.00
CA LYS A 384 17.20 -11.40 -9.49
C LYS A 384 16.68 -11.93 -8.14
N GLY A 385 15.43 -12.40 -8.14
CA GLY A 385 14.82 -13.12 -7.02
C GLY A 385 14.25 -12.26 -5.88
N TYR A 386 14.16 -10.94 -6.03
CA TYR A 386 13.38 -10.09 -5.13
C TYR A 386 11.99 -9.85 -5.73
N LEU A 387 10.96 -10.41 -5.09
CA LEU A 387 9.62 -10.49 -5.69
C LEU A 387 8.71 -9.31 -5.32
N CYS A 388 7.86 -8.89 -6.25
CA CYS A 388 6.65 -8.14 -5.94
C CYS A 388 5.46 -9.09 -6.06
N LEU A 389 4.68 -9.23 -4.98
CA LEU A 389 3.48 -10.06 -4.91
C LEU A 389 2.34 -9.21 -4.31
N PRO A 390 1.66 -8.36 -5.11
CA PRO A 390 0.69 -7.39 -4.61
C PRO A 390 -0.39 -8.05 -3.74
N TYR A 391 -0.81 -9.25 -4.15
CA TYR A 391 -1.46 -10.25 -3.32
C TYR A 391 -0.72 -11.59 -3.40
N MET A 392 -0.63 -12.29 -2.26
CA MET A 392 -0.17 -13.68 -2.11
C MET A 392 -1.30 -14.51 -1.51
N ALA A 393 -1.66 -15.62 -2.18
CA ALA A 393 -2.62 -16.60 -1.67
C ALA A 393 -1.93 -17.62 -0.74
N LEU A 394 -2.66 -18.26 0.18
CA LEU A 394 -2.09 -19.26 1.11
C LEU A 394 -1.34 -20.40 0.39
N GLN A 395 -1.76 -20.77 -0.82
CA GLN A 395 -1.15 -21.82 -1.65
C GLN A 395 0.28 -21.46 -2.12
N GLN A 396 0.65 -20.18 -2.09
CA GLN A 396 2.00 -19.68 -2.41
C GLN A 396 2.90 -19.49 -1.18
N HIS A 397 2.42 -19.87 0.02
CA HIS A 397 3.14 -19.70 1.29
C HIS A 397 4.61 -20.15 1.27
N HIS A 398 4.92 -21.23 0.54
CA HIS A 398 6.26 -21.80 0.41
C HIS A 398 7.31 -20.81 -0.16
N LEU A 399 6.89 -19.76 -0.89
CA LEU A 399 7.79 -18.73 -1.43
C LEU A 399 8.45 -17.89 -0.33
N LEU A 400 7.84 -17.80 0.86
CA LEU A 400 8.40 -17.02 1.98
C LEU A 400 9.67 -17.65 2.55
N SER A 401 9.74 -18.98 2.51
CA SER A 401 10.85 -19.81 3.00
C SER A 401 11.76 -20.34 1.88
N ASP A 402 11.50 -19.99 0.62
CA ASP A 402 12.30 -20.50 -0.49
C ASP A 402 13.69 -19.84 -0.56
N VAL A 403 14.72 -20.66 -0.82
CA VAL A 403 16.13 -20.24 -0.89
C VAL A 403 16.48 -19.48 -2.17
N THR A 404 15.66 -19.60 -3.22
CA THR A 404 15.79 -18.82 -4.45
C THR A 404 15.18 -17.42 -4.33
N VAL A 405 14.29 -17.22 -3.37
CA VAL A 405 13.62 -15.93 -3.09
C VAL A 405 14.48 -15.11 -2.15
N ARG A 406 15.33 -14.28 -2.76
CA ARG A 406 16.23 -13.29 -2.13
C ARG A 406 15.50 -12.38 -1.14
N GLY A 407 14.27 -12.03 -1.45
CA GLY A 407 13.34 -11.29 -0.59
C GLY A 407 12.03 -11.00 -1.32
N PHE A 408 11.12 -10.25 -0.70
CA PHE A 408 9.84 -9.90 -1.32
C PHE A 408 9.24 -8.62 -0.72
N VAL A 409 8.40 -7.96 -1.51
CA VAL A 409 7.29 -7.12 -1.02
C VAL A 409 6.00 -7.86 -1.36
N ALA A 410 5.32 -8.38 -0.35
CA ALA A 410 4.13 -9.22 -0.51
C ALA A 410 2.94 -8.67 0.29
N GLY A 411 1.72 -8.79 -0.23
CA GLY A 411 0.49 -8.50 0.49
C GLY A 411 -0.30 -9.76 0.82
N ALA A 412 -0.85 -9.89 2.02
CA ALA A 412 -1.78 -10.97 2.35
C ALA A 412 -2.96 -10.54 3.23
N THR A 413 -4.15 -11.09 2.94
CA THR A 413 -5.38 -10.94 3.77
C THR A 413 -5.43 -11.97 4.90
N ASN A 414 -4.80 -13.14 4.72
CA ASN A 414 -4.96 -14.29 5.59
C ASN A 414 -4.13 -14.18 6.88
N ILE A 415 -4.79 -14.32 8.04
CA ILE A 415 -4.21 -14.13 9.38
C ILE A 415 -2.98 -15.02 9.65
N LEU A 416 -2.87 -16.18 8.99
CA LEU A 416 -1.74 -17.11 9.15
C LEU A 416 -0.39 -16.43 8.84
N PHE A 417 -0.34 -15.58 7.82
CA PHE A 417 0.87 -14.83 7.47
C PHE A 417 1.26 -13.82 8.57
N ARG A 418 0.28 -13.15 9.20
CA ARG A 418 0.50 -12.24 10.34
C ARG A 418 0.86 -12.97 11.65
N GLN A 419 0.60 -14.27 11.75
CA GLN A 419 1.02 -15.12 12.87
C GLN A 419 2.46 -15.63 12.68
N GLN A 420 2.85 -16.03 11.47
CA GLN A 420 4.17 -16.59 11.15
C GLN A 420 5.26 -15.51 10.97
N ARG A 421 5.34 -14.60 11.95
CA ARG A 421 6.13 -13.36 11.87
C ARG A 421 7.64 -13.52 11.70
N HIS A 422 8.17 -14.73 11.80
CA HIS A 422 9.59 -15.06 11.61
C HIS A 422 9.97 -15.24 10.13
N LEU A 423 9.00 -15.33 9.21
CA LEU A 423 9.22 -15.45 7.76
C LEU A 423 9.37 -14.08 7.06
N SER A 424 9.37 -12.97 7.81
CA SER A 424 9.45 -11.61 7.27
C SER A 424 10.29 -10.71 8.19
N ASP A 425 11.12 -9.85 7.58
CA ASP A 425 11.91 -8.86 8.30
C ASP A 425 11.02 -7.79 8.95
N ALA A 426 9.94 -7.42 8.24
CA ALA A 426 8.96 -6.42 8.66
C ALA A 426 7.52 -6.82 8.26
N ILE A 427 6.57 -6.56 9.16
CA ILE A 427 5.12 -6.66 8.87
C ILE A 427 4.50 -5.27 8.92
N VAL A 428 3.76 -4.91 7.88
CA VAL A 428 3.04 -3.65 7.73
C VAL A 428 1.55 -3.90 7.97
N GLU A 429 1.08 -3.61 9.18
CA GLU A 429 -0.34 -3.69 9.54
C GLU A 429 -1.03 -2.41 9.05
N VAL A 430 -1.59 -2.46 7.84
CA VAL A 430 -1.97 -1.24 7.09
C VAL A 430 -3.02 -0.44 7.85
N GLU A 431 -4.04 -1.09 8.43
CA GLU A 431 -5.13 -0.41 9.16
C GLU A 431 -4.62 0.48 10.32
N GLU A 432 -3.69 -0.03 11.12
CA GLU A 432 -3.14 0.66 12.31
C GLU A 432 -1.94 1.57 12.00
N ALA A 433 -1.58 1.69 10.72
CA ALA A 433 -0.29 2.18 10.24
C ALA A 433 0.88 1.54 11.03
N GLY A 434 0.77 0.24 11.34
CA GLY A 434 1.75 -0.52 12.12
C GLY A 434 2.93 -0.94 11.24
N VAL A 435 4.16 -0.78 11.72
CA VAL A 435 5.37 -1.30 11.06
C VAL A 435 6.16 -2.08 12.10
N HIS A 436 6.06 -3.41 12.05
CA HIS A 436 6.59 -4.33 13.04
C HIS A 436 7.81 -5.05 12.49
N ILE A 437 8.99 -4.46 12.75
CA ILE A 437 10.30 -5.02 12.40
C ILE A 437 10.78 -5.86 13.59
N GLN A 438 11.14 -7.13 13.40
CA GLN A 438 11.58 -8.01 14.50
C GLN A 438 13.02 -7.76 14.96
N ASP A 439 13.94 -7.60 14.01
CA ASP A 439 15.37 -7.46 14.30
C ASP A 439 15.69 -6.09 14.94
N PRO A 440 16.36 -6.04 16.11
CA PRO A 440 16.83 -4.78 16.70
C PRO A 440 17.84 -4.02 15.83
N GLU A 441 18.70 -4.70 15.06
CA GLU A 441 19.69 -4.03 14.23
C GLU A 441 19.03 -3.43 12.98
N LEU A 442 18.09 -4.13 12.32
CA LEU A 442 17.27 -3.55 11.25
C LEU A 442 16.42 -2.36 11.74
N ARG A 443 15.86 -2.40 12.97
CA ARG A 443 15.18 -1.22 13.57
C ARG A 443 16.12 -0.02 13.75
N LYS A 444 17.38 -0.26 14.09
CA LYS A 444 18.43 0.76 14.27
C LYS A 444 18.94 1.29 12.92
N ILE A 445 19.07 0.42 11.92
CA ILE A 445 19.38 0.79 10.52
C ILE A 445 18.28 1.68 9.93
N LEU A 446 17.01 1.38 10.20
CA LEU A 446 15.84 2.13 9.71
C LEU A 446 15.44 3.34 10.60
N SER A 447 16.26 3.72 11.59
CA SER A 447 15.97 4.87 12.43
C SER A 447 16.12 6.18 11.64
N LEU A 448 15.01 6.88 11.44
CA LEU A 448 14.97 8.16 10.74
C LEU A 448 15.87 9.22 11.41
N THR A 449 16.66 9.92 10.61
CA THR A 449 17.49 11.05 11.04
C THR A 449 16.66 12.32 11.31
N THR A 450 17.30 13.42 11.70
CA THR A 450 16.62 14.73 11.74
C THR A 450 16.17 15.16 10.34
N ALA A 451 17.00 14.96 9.32
CA ALA A 451 16.70 15.39 7.96
C ALA A 451 15.57 14.54 7.33
N ASP A 452 15.59 13.22 7.57
CA ASP A 452 14.49 12.31 7.24
C ASP A 452 13.16 12.76 7.87
N LEU A 453 13.18 13.13 9.16
CA LEU A 453 12.00 13.57 9.88
C LEU A 453 11.48 14.92 9.35
N ARG A 454 12.37 15.86 8.99
CA ARG A 454 11.98 17.14 8.35
C ARG A 454 11.31 16.92 6.99
N PHE A 455 11.85 16.03 6.17
CA PHE A 455 11.23 15.64 4.88
C PHE A 455 9.84 15.05 5.10
N ALA A 456 9.70 14.12 6.05
CA ALA A 456 8.42 13.52 6.40
C ALA A 456 7.39 14.53 6.94
N ASP A 457 7.81 15.42 7.85
CA ASP A 457 6.95 16.45 8.44
C ASP A 457 6.52 17.47 7.36
N TYR A 458 7.42 17.84 6.45
CA TYR A 458 7.13 18.69 5.29
C TYR A 458 6.06 18.06 4.38
N LEU A 459 6.17 16.77 4.03
CA LEU A 459 5.12 16.07 3.26
C LEU A 459 3.78 16.05 3.99
N VAL A 460 3.78 15.66 5.28
CA VAL A 460 2.56 15.60 6.09
C VAL A 460 1.90 16.97 6.17
N LYS A 461 2.69 18.03 6.40
CA LYS A 461 2.21 19.41 6.50
C LYS A 461 1.39 19.81 5.28
N HIS A 462 1.97 19.80 4.08
CA HIS A 462 1.29 20.25 2.85
C HIS A 462 0.06 19.39 2.53
N VAL A 463 0.13 18.09 2.78
CA VAL A 463 -1.01 17.17 2.63
C VAL A 463 -2.13 17.42 3.65
N THR A 464 -1.83 17.96 4.83
CA THR A 464 -2.85 18.31 5.84
C THR A 464 -3.39 19.74 5.75
N GLU A 465 -2.57 20.69 5.31
CA GLU A 465 -2.96 22.11 5.19
C GLU A 465 -3.72 22.37 3.89
N ASN A 466 -3.31 21.75 2.77
CA ASN A 466 -3.99 21.86 1.47
C ASN A 466 -5.22 20.92 1.43
N ARG A 467 -6.16 21.14 2.34
CA ARG A 467 -7.44 20.41 2.46
C ARG A 467 -8.62 21.17 1.88
N ASP A 468 -8.63 22.49 1.98
CA ASP A 468 -9.81 23.30 1.65
C ASP A 468 -9.74 23.86 0.22
N ASP A 469 -8.55 24.18 -0.29
CA ASP A 469 -8.34 24.82 -1.62
C ASP A 469 -8.72 23.92 -2.82
N VAL A 470 -8.78 22.60 -2.60
CA VAL A 470 -9.12 21.59 -3.63
C VAL A 470 -10.52 21.83 -4.24
N PHE A 471 -11.43 22.47 -3.50
CA PHE A 471 -12.83 22.63 -3.92
C PHE A 471 -13.18 24.00 -4.52
N LEU A 472 -12.28 24.99 -4.47
CA LEU A 472 -12.54 26.35 -4.98
C LEU A 472 -11.56 26.81 -6.07
N ASP A 473 -10.24 26.66 -5.88
CA ASP A 473 -9.23 27.30 -6.76
C ASP A 473 -8.51 26.31 -7.72
N GLY A 474 -8.75 25.00 -7.60
CA GLY A 474 -8.48 23.99 -8.65
C GLY A 474 -7.03 23.81 -9.14
N THR A 475 -6.06 24.50 -8.54
CA THR A 475 -4.69 24.66 -9.07
C THR A 475 -3.58 24.20 -8.09
N GLY A 476 -3.97 23.69 -6.92
CA GLY A 476 -3.06 23.24 -5.86
C GLY A 476 -2.27 21.97 -6.23
N TRP A 477 -1.09 22.16 -6.84
CA TRP A 477 -0.12 21.08 -7.12
C TRP A 477 0.52 20.51 -5.84
N GLU A 478 0.91 21.38 -4.90
CA GLU A 478 1.58 20.96 -3.68
C GLU A 478 0.66 20.15 -2.76
N GLY A 479 1.17 19.08 -2.16
CA GLY A 479 0.35 18.10 -1.42
C GLY A 479 -0.49 17.17 -2.31
N GLY A 480 -0.48 17.34 -3.64
CA GLY A 480 -1.06 16.41 -4.61
C GLY A 480 -0.19 15.18 -4.86
N ASP A 481 -0.78 14.12 -5.44
CA ASP A 481 -0.12 12.82 -5.59
C ASP A 481 1.15 12.85 -6.45
N GLU A 482 1.14 13.62 -7.55
CA GLU A 482 2.31 13.77 -8.42
C GLU A 482 3.41 14.62 -7.79
N TRP A 483 3.06 15.64 -6.99
CA TRP A 483 4.03 16.40 -6.19
C TRP A 483 4.69 15.50 -5.14
N ILE A 484 3.94 14.64 -4.44
CA ILE A 484 4.52 13.70 -3.47
C ILE A 484 5.52 12.78 -4.16
N ARG A 485 5.19 12.23 -5.35
CA ARG A 485 6.14 11.45 -6.15
C ARG A 485 7.38 12.25 -6.50
N ALA A 486 7.24 13.49 -6.96
CA ALA A 486 8.37 14.36 -7.27
C ALA A 486 9.28 14.63 -6.05
N GLN A 487 8.74 14.76 -4.82
CA GLN A 487 9.55 14.88 -3.61
C GLN A 487 10.32 13.59 -3.27
N PHE A 488 9.75 12.40 -3.51
CA PHE A 488 10.48 11.13 -3.36
C PHE A 488 11.53 10.92 -4.46
N THR A 489 11.24 11.32 -5.70
CA THR A 489 12.22 11.38 -6.79
C THR A 489 13.39 12.28 -6.42
N LEU A 490 13.15 13.49 -5.88
CA LEU A 490 14.19 14.39 -5.37
C LEU A 490 15.01 13.74 -4.25
N TYR A 491 14.36 13.13 -3.26
CA TYR A 491 15.03 12.41 -2.16
C TYR A 491 15.98 11.32 -2.70
N LEU A 492 15.52 10.52 -3.66
CA LEU A 492 16.29 9.43 -4.24
C LEU A 492 17.41 9.96 -5.15
N HIS A 493 17.14 10.95 -6.00
CA HIS A 493 18.12 11.61 -6.86
C HIS A 493 19.27 12.19 -6.02
N SER A 494 18.97 12.95 -4.97
CA SER A 494 20.00 13.52 -4.10
C SER A 494 20.77 12.44 -3.31
N LEU A 495 20.15 11.32 -2.93
CA LEU A 495 20.84 10.18 -2.31
C LEU A 495 21.83 9.53 -3.30
N LEU A 496 21.39 9.30 -4.54
CA LEU A 496 22.19 8.72 -5.62
C LEU A 496 23.36 9.63 -6.01
N SER A 497 23.11 10.93 -6.25
CA SER A 497 24.14 11.93 -6.52
C SER A 497 25.14 12.06 -5.37
N SER A 498 24.68 12.00 -4.12
CA SER A 498 25.56 11.97 -2.94
C SER A 498 26.49 10.75 -2.96
N ALA A 499 25.99 9.57 -3.33
CA ALA A 499 26.79 8.34 -3.37
C ALA A 499 27.88 8.33 -4.46
N LEU A 500 27.74 9.17 -5.51
CA LEU A 500 28.74 9.35 -6.56
C LEU A 500 29.88 10.30 -6.18
N GLN A 501 29.72 11.16 -5.16
CA GLN A 501 30.73 12.15 -4.81
C GLN A 501 31.99 11.52 -4.20
N GLN A 502 33.14 12.19 -4.41
CA GLN A 502 34.33 11.96 -3.59
C GLN A 502 34.06 12.49 -2.17
N ASP A 503 34.61 11.83 -1.14
CA ASP A 503 34.38 12.11 0.28
C ASP A 503 32.88 12.18 0.70
N ASN A 504 32.06 11.30 0.13
CA ASN A 504 30.60 11.28 0.30
C ASN A 504 30.08 11.02 1.74
N GLU A 505 30.93 10.63 2.69
CA GLU A 505 30.50 10.30 4.06
C GLU A 505 29.70 11.42 4.73
N ARG A 506 30.14 12.67 4.59
CA ARG A 506 29.45 13.84 5.19
C ARG A 506 28.11 14.14 4.53
N LEU A 507 27.99 13.95 3.22
CA LEU A 507 26.76 14.17 2.44
C LEU A 507 25.72 13.07 2.73
N LEU A 508 26.19 11.86 3.00
CA LEU A 508 25.36 10.69 3.29
C LEU A 508 24.98 10.55 4.77
N ALA A 509 25.67 11.23 5.69
CA ALA A 509 25.41 11.16 7.13
C ALA A 509 23.95 11.51 7.50
N ASP A 510 23.35 12.51 6.85
CA ASP A 510 21.97 12.93 7.09
C ASP A 510 20.91 11.94 6.54
N TYR A 511 21.28 10.96 5.71
CA TYR A 511 20.42 9.82 5.36
C TYR A 511 20.52 8.65 6.38
N GLY A 512 21.46 8.74 7.32
CA GLY A 512 21.75 7.74 8.34
C GLY A 512 22.85 6.78 7.91
N ALA A 513 24.05 6.91 8.49
CA ALA A 513 25.21 6.09 8.12
C ALA A 513 24.96 4.56 8.16
N PRO A 514 24.22 3.97 9.13
CA PRO A 514 23.89 2.55 9.12
C PRO A 514 22.95 2.16 7.96
N PHE A 515 21.97 3.00 7.61
CA PHE A 515 21.12 2.82 6.43
C PHE A 515 21.94 2.84 5.14
N VAL A 516 22.80 3.86 4.98
CA VAL A 516 23.65 4.01 3.79
C VAL A 516 24.62 2.84 3.62
N ALA A 517 25.25 2.37 4.71
CA ALA A 517 26.12 1.21 4.67
C ALA A 517 25.36 -0.08 4.27
N ALA A 518 24.16 -0.28 4.81
CA ALA A 518 23.30 -1.42 4.46
C ALA A 518 22.71 -1.33 3.04
N TRP A 519 22.49 -0.11 2.52
CA TRP A 519 22.00 0.11 1.16
C TRP A 519 23.11 -0.06 0.11
N LYS A 520 24.33 0.40 0.36
CA LYS A 520 25.48 0.26 -0.56
C LYS A 520 25.89 -1.20 -0.86
N ILE A 521 25.39 -2.18 -0.10
CA ILE A 521 25.61 -3.61 -0.36
C ILE A 521 24.45 -4.32 -1.09
N THR A 522 23.33 -3.62 -1.34
CA THR A 522 22.13 -4.17 -2.01
C THR A 522 22.39 -4.54 -3.47
N HIS A 523 21.50 -5.34 -4.07
CA HIS A 523 21.55 -5.62 -5.50
C HIS A 523 21.27 -4.34 -6.31
N ASN A 524 20.18 -3.61 -6.00
CA ASN A 524 19.81 -2.39 -6.72
C ASN A 524 20.94 -1.35 -6.77
N TYR A 525 21.58 -1.03 -5.64
CA TYR A 525 22.70 -0.08 -5.62
C TYR A 525 23.88 -0.60 -6.44
N ARG A 526 24.25 -1.88 -6.29
CA ARG A 526 25.44 -2.43 -6.95
C ARG A 526 25.28 -2.54 -8.47
N VAL A 527 24.07 -2.79 -8.97
CA VAL A 527 23.77 -2.74 -10.40
C VAL A 527 23.79 -1.30 -10.89
N TRP A 528 23.04 -0.39 -10.24
CA TRP A 528 22.98 1.02 -10.62
C TRP A 528 24.37 1.67 -10.66
N TYR A 529 25.17 1.49 -9.60
CA TYR A 529 26.52 2.07 -9.47
C TYR A 529 27.53 1.48 -10.48
N SER A 530 27.21 0.36 -11.15
CA SER A 530 28.05 -0.19 -12.24
C SER A 530 27.84 0.51 -13.59
N ASN A 531 26.71 1.19 -13.77
CA ASN A 531 26.40 2.02 -14.94
C ASN A 531 26.91 3.47 -14.76
N LYS A 532 26.96 4.23 -15.87
CA LYS A 532 27.25 5.67 -15.84
C LYS A 532 25.96 6.47 -16.07
N HIS A 533 25.74 7.48 -15.23
CA HIS A 533 24.51 8.28 -15.23
C HIS A 533 24.83 9.76 -15.48
N PRO A 534 24.93 10.23 -16.75
CA PRO A 534 25.38 11.58 -17.05
C PRO A 534 24.49 12.68 -16.43
N ALA A 535 23.18 12.45 -16.33
CA ALA A 535 22.24 13.44 -15.80
C ALA A 535 22.40 13.65 -14.27
N MET A 536 22.99 12.70 -13.53
CA MET A 536 23.30 12.86 -12.10
C MET A 536 24.26 14.02 -11.82
N ALA A 537 25.06 14.46 -12.80
CA ALA A 537 25.93 15.63 -12.67
C ALA A 537 25.16 16.96 -12.49
N ALA A 538 23.87 17.01 -12.85
CA ALA A 538 23.00 18.16 -12.62
C ALA A 538 22.24 18.10 -11.28
N ILE A 539 22.33 16.99 -10.53
CA ILE A 539 21.58 16.78 -9.29
C ILE A 539 22.40 17.20 -8.07
N THR A 540 21.86 18.13 -7.29
CA THR A 540 22.45 18.59 -6.01
C THR A 540 22.61 17.43 -5.01
N PRO A 541 23.84 17.14 -4.54
CA PRO A 541 24.09 16.14 -3.50
C PRO A 541 23.89 16.72 -2.08
N GLY A 542 23.87 15.85 -1.08
CA GLY A 542 23.41 16.11 0.28
C GLY A 542 21.97 15.63 0.50
N HIS A 543 21.46 15.71 1.73
CA HIS A 543 20.05 15.43 2.00
C HIS A 543 19.22 16.70 1.75
N PRO A 544 18.10 16.71 1.00
CA PRO A 544 17.37 17.94 0.67
C PRO A 544 17.00 18.80 1.90
N PHE A 545 16.63 18.14 3.01
CA PHE A 545 16.31 18.76 4.31
C PHE A 545 17.49 18.80 5.32
N GLN A 546 18.73 18.71 4.86
CA GLN A 546 19.94 18.91 5.68
C GLN A 546 20.00 20.33 6.28
N GLY A 547 20.64 20.48 7.44
CA GLY A 547 20.80 21.79 8.08
C GLY A 547 20.93 21.73 9.60
N GLN A 548 21.37 22.84 10.21
CA GLN A 548 21.66 22.94 11.65
C GLN A 548 20.48 22.53 12.55
N TYR A 549 20.78 22.08 13.77
CA TYR A 549 19.78 21.56 14.71
C TYR A 549 19.07 22.68 15.47
N SER A 550 17.75 22.56 15.61
CA SER A 550 16.86 23.61 16.15
C SER A 550 15.92 23.10 17.24
N VAL A 551 15.24 24.02 17.94
CA VAL A 551 14.18 23.67 18.91
C VAL A 551 12.98 22.99 18.24
N ALA A 552 12.72 23.28 16.95
CA ALA A 552 11.69 22.58 16.18
C ALA A 552 12.03 21.09 16.00
N ASP A 553 13.32 20.76 15.80
CA ASP A 553 13.77 19.36 15.68
C ASP A 553 13.62 18.57 16.98
N VAL A 554 13.79 19.22 18.14
CA VAL A 554 13.51 18.63 19.46
C VAL A 554 12.03 18.28 19.59
N LYS A 555 11.14 19.22 19.22
CA LYS A 555 9.68 19.02 19.22
C LYS A 555 9.24 17.91 18.24
N LEU A 556 9.87 17.85 17.07
CA LEU A 556 9.60 16.86 16.03
C LEU A 556 10.03 15.45 16.48
N ARG A 557 11.26 15.30 16.98
CA ARG A 557 11.77 14.03 17.54
C ARG A 557 10.94 13.55 18.74
N LEU A 558 10.48 14.45 19.61
CA LEU A 558 9.58 14.11 20.72
C LEU A 558 8.23 13.60 20.21
N SER A 559 7.60 14.33 19.28
CA SER A 559 6.33 13.94 18.65
C SER A 559 6.42 12.58 17.97
N HIS A 560 7.48 12.35 17.19
CA HIS A 560 7.79 11.06 16.55
C HIS A 560 7.89 9.91 17.56
N SER A 561 8.62 10.14 18.66
CA SER A 561 8.82 9.13 19.71
C SER A 561 7.52 8.76 20.44
N VAL A 562 6.64 9.74 20.67
CA VAL A 562 5.31 9.50 21.28
C VAL A 562 4.37 8.79 20.31
N GLN A 563 4.36 9.14 19.02
CA GLN A 563 3.47 8.50 18.03
C GLN A 563 3.86 7.05 17.70
N ASN A 564 5.15 6.69 17.80
CA ASN A 564 5.64 5.33 17.51
C ASN A 564 5.63 4.38 18.73
N SER A 565 5.69 4.90 19.96
CA SER A 565 5.72 4.06 21.17
C SER A 565 4.32 3.54 21.53
N GLU A 566 4.16 2.27 21.88
CA GLU A 566 2.87 1.74 22.39
C GLU A 566 2.45 2.41 23.71
N ARG A 567 3.42 2.76 24.57
CA ARG A 567 3.18 3.56 25.77
C ARG A 567 2.82 5.01 25.39
N GLY A 568 3.47 5.54 24.35
CA GLY A 568 3.16 6.85 23.77
C GLY A 568 1.73 6.95 23.19
N LYS A 569 1.29 5.95 22.39
CA LYS A 569 -0.11 5.81 21.93
C LYS A 569 -1.09 5.80 23.12
N LYS A 570 -0.82 5.02 24.17
CA LYS A 570 -1.67 4.96 25.38
C LYS A 570 -1.73 6.31 26.13
N ILE A 571 -0.59 6.99 26.27
CA ILE A 571 -0.52 8.32 26.91
C ILE A 571 -1.19 9.39 26.05
N GLY A 572 -1.03 9.36 24.73
CA GLY A 572 -1.67 10.29 23.79
C GLY A 572 -3.19 10.15 23.78
N ASN A 573 -3.69 8.91 23.74
CA ASN A 573 -5.13 8.64 23.84
C ASN A 573 -5.67 9.07 25.21
N ALA A 574 -4.97 8.76 26.30
CA ALA A 574 -5.33 9.23 27.65
C ALA A 574 -5.37 10.77 27.70
N MET A 575 -4.35 11.45 27.18
CA MET A 575 -4.28 12.91 27.11
C MET A 575 -5.42 13.49 26.28
N MET A 576 -5.78 12.91 25.13
CA MET A 576 -6.95 13.34 24.35
C MET A 576 -8.27 13.12 25.10
N THR A 577 -8.44 11.99 25.81
CA THR A 577 -9.62 11.80 26.67
C THR A 577 -9.67 12.81 27.82
N THR A 578 -8.54 13.09 28.48
CA THR A 578 -8.43 14.12 29.51
C THR A 578 -8.71 15.51 28.94
N SER A 579 -8.23 15.86 27.75
CA SER A 579 -8.58 17.12 27.09
C SER A 579 -10.08 17.20 26.79
N ARG A 580 -10.72 16.10 26.34
CA ARG A 580 -12.17 16.06 26.10
C ARG A 580 -12.95 16.25 27.41
N SER A 581 -12.55 15.56 28.47
CA SER A 581 -13.12 15.72 29.81
C SER A 581 -12.90 17.12 30.37
N VAL A 582 -11.69 17.70 30.28
CA VAL A 582 -11.38 19.06 30.75
C VAL A 582 -12.11 20.13 29.95
N VAL A 583 -12.38 19.92 28.66
CA VAL A 583 -13.24 20.82 27.86
C VAL A 583 -14.72 20.67 28.24
N GLN A 584 -15.20 19.47 28.58
CA GLN A 584 -16.57 19.27 29.08
C GLN A 584 -16.75 19.85 30.50
N THR A 585 -15.81 19.60 31.42
CA THR A 585 -15.74 20.24 32.75
C THR A 585 -15.56 21.75 32.62
N GLY A 586 -14.76 22.23 31.66
CA GLY A 586 -14.61 23.65 31.35
C GLY A 586 -15.91 24.31 30.88
N LYS A 587 -16.73 23.61 30.07
CA LYS A 587 -18.09 24.06 29.74
C LYS A 587 -19.02 24.06 30.94
N ALA A 588 -18.93 23.08 31.84
CA ALA A 588 -19.75 23.01 33.06
C ALA A 588 -19.40 24.12 34.06
N VAL A 589 -18.11 24.33 34.34
CA VAL A 589 -17.61 25.38 35.25
C VAL A 589 -17.81 26.78 34.64
N GLY A 590 -17.71 26.91 33.32
CA GLY A 590 -17.93 28.17 32.59
C GLY A 590 -19.36 28.74 32.69
N GLN A 591 -20.31 27.99 33.27
CA GLN A 591 -21.68 28.46 33.54
C GLN A 591 -21.91 28.86 35.01
N SER A 592 -20.92 28.73 35.90
CA SER A 592 -21.09 29.00 37.34
C SER A 592 -19.97 29.86 37.95
N VAL A 593 -20.24 31.18 38.06
CA VAL A 593 -19.61 32.18 38.96
C VAL A 593 -18.09 32.36 38.82
N GLY A 594 -17.65 33.56 38.45
CA GLY A 594 -16.24 33.87 38.19
C GLY A 594 -15.36 33.96 39.45
N GLY A 595 -14.15 33.40 39.36
CA GLY A 595 -13.08 33.54 40.34
C GLY A 595 -11.86 32.65 40.02
N ALA A 596 -10.65 33.13 40.34
CA ALA A 596 -9.40 32.36 40.41
C ALA A 596 -8.93 31.58 39.15
N LEU A 597 -8.53 32.28 38.07
CA LEU A 597 -7.73 31.72 36.97
C LEU A 597 -6.28 32.27 36.91
N THR A 598 -5.49 32.01 37.96
CA THR A 598 -4.05 32.39 38.01
C THR A 598 -3.09 31.24 38.35
N SER A 599 -3.55 30.18 39.04
CA SER A 599 -2.67 29.11 39.57
C SER A 599 -2.08 28.18 38.48
N ALA A 600 -2.86 27.87 37.44
CA ALA A 600 -2.53 26.81 36.47
C ALA A 600 -1.24 27.04 35.64
N LYS A 601 -0.71 28.26 35.57
CA LYS A 601 0.55 28.54 34.84
C LYS A 601 1.82 28.12 35.62
N SER A 602 1.74 28.00 36.95
CA SER A 602 2.92 27.70 37.79
C SER A 602 3.33 26.21 37.76
N ALA A 603 2.37 25.30 37.61
CA ALA A 603 2.65 23.86 37.63
C ALA A 603 3.42 23.38 36.37
N MET A 604 3.15 23.96 35.20
CA MET A 604 3.78 23.51 33.94
C MET A 604 5.23 23.95 33.81
N SER A 605 5.62 25.13 34.33
CA SER A 605 7.03 25.56 34.32
C SER A 605 7.91 24.73 35.24
N SER A 606 7.39 24.33 36.41
CA SER A 606 8.06 23.41 37.34
C SER A 606 8.37 22.05 36.69
N TRP A 607 7.43 21.48 35.94
CA TRP A 607 7.63 20.15 35.34
C TRP A 607 8.68 20.16 34.23
N PHE A 608 8.71 21.23 33.40
CA PHE A 608 9.74 21.41 32.38
C PHE A 608 11.14 21.67 32.97
N SER A 609 11.26 22.36 34.12
CA SER A 609 12.59 22.60 34.73
C SER A 609 13.22 21.34 35.32
N THR A 610 12.40 20.37 35.79
CA THR A 610 12.90 19.09 36.34
C THR A 610 13.45 18.16 35.25
N LEU A 611 12.96 18.26 34.00
CA LEU A 611 13.41 17.43 32.88
C LEU A 611 14.69 17.95 32.19
N ALA A 612 15.17 19.14 32.57
CA ALA A 612 16.24 19.86 31.87
C ALA A 612 17.61 19.83 32.57
N GLN A 613 17.75 19.12 33.70
CA GLN A 613 19.03 19.00 34.41
C GLN A 613 19.89 17.86 33.83
N PRO A 614 21.17 18.12 33.46
CA PRO A 614 22.14 17.05 33.24
C PRO A 614 22.40 16.27 34.53
N ALA A 615 22.63 14.96 34.43
CA ALA A 615 23.06 14.16 35.56
C ALA A 615 24.44 14.62 36.04
N ALA A 616 24.55 15.06 37.30
CA ALA A 616 25.82 15.41 37.91
C ALA A 616 26.68 14.16 38.10
N VAL A 617 27.90 14.17 37.56
CA VAL A 617 28.87 13.10 37.74
C VAL A 617 29.53 13.26 39.11
N THR A 618 29.28 12.32 40.03
CA THR A 618 30.01 12.23 41.29
C THR A 618 31.46 11.81 41.02
N PRO A 619 32.47 12.55 41.52
CA PRO A 619 33.85 12.07 41.52
C PRO A 619 34.01 10.93 42.54
N PRO A 620 34.94 9.98 42.34
CA PRO A 620 35.23 8.95 43.34
C PRO A 620 36.01 9.55 44.51
N GLU A 621 35.58 9.24 45.74
CA GLU A 621 36.34 9.53 46.95
C GLU A 621 37.60 8.64 47.02
N TYR A 622 38.77 9.27 47.16
CA TYR A 622 39.99 8.58 47.57
C TYR A 622 40.11 8.63 49.11
N PRO A 623 40.38 7.51 49.80
CA PRO A 623 40.73 7.55 51.22
C PRO A 623 42.10 8.21 51.41
N GLU A 624 42.21 9.15 52.37
CA GLU A 624 43.51 9.66 52.82
C GLU A 624 44.29 8.59 53.61
N PRO A 625 45.64 8.63 53.61
CA PRO A 625 46.47 7.62 54.24
C PRO A 625 46.53 7.78 55.77
N ALA A 626 46.51 6.67 56.50
CA ALA A 626 46.87 6.64 57.91
C ALA A 626 48.39 6.80 58.09
N THR A 627 48.80 7.62 59.05
CA THR A 627 50.21 7.81 59.41
C THR A 627 50.77 6.69 60.30
N GLU A 628 52.03 6.36 60.03
CA GLU A 628 53.05 5.66 60.84
C GLU A 628 52.67 5.05 62.21
N VAL A 629 52.91 3.74 62.35
CA VAL A 629 53.77 3.19 63.43
C VAL A 629 54.56 1.99 62.88
N HIS A 630 55.91 2.06 62.91
CA HIS A 630 56.80 0.88 62.81
C HIS A 630 57.00 0.29 64.22
N PRO A 631 57.11 -1.05 64.37
CA PRO A 631 58.42 -1.71 64.17
C PRO A 631 58.48 -2.64 62.95
#